data_AF-A0A3D2EZ48-F1
#
_entry.id   AF-A0A3D2EZ48-F1
#
_cell.length_a   1.000
_cell.length_b   1.000
_cell.length_c   1.000
_cell.angle_alpha   90.00
_cell.angle_beta   90.00
_cell.angle_gamma   90.00
#
_symmetry.space_group_name_H-M   'P 1'
#
loop_
_entity.id
_entity.type
_entity.pdbx_description
1 polymer ?
#
loop_
_entity_poly.entity_id
_entity_poly.type
_entity_poly.pdbx_seq_one_letter_code
_entity_poly.pdbx_strand_id
1 'polypeptide(L)'
;MKTGDTKTSAGNTYKKKKSDARGPYDKANKDYKKKKGAYKKCREDGGSSKKCKSEKDAYKDARAERNSTLASYKKKRGQAKSDYMSTRNTAKDKYELVRDKSKKKYLDSKKGYRDVYDEAKASARKKYDVAKGTLRAYYEGFKKKCSQAKKAYYEASGKIVKDPNPVCLRHEQGGILTGSAIPFV
;
A
#
# COMPACT_ATOMS: atom_id res chain seq x y z
N MET A 1 22.02 -0.44 7.59
CA MET A 1 22.32 0.12 6.25
C MET A 1 21.44 1.34 6.02
N LYS A 2 22.01 2.55 6.06
CA LYS A 2 21.28 3.81 5.80
C LYS A 2 21.00 3.91 4.29
N THR A 3 19.73 3.85 3.90
CA THR A 3 19.27 3.93 2.49
C THR A 3 18.88 5.37 2.07
N GLY A 4 19.28 6.38 2.86
CA GLY A 4 18.89 7.78 2.67
C GLY A 4 19.65 8.56 1.61
N ASP A 5 20.85 8.12 1.19
CA ASP A 5 21.79 9.02 0.50
C ASP A 5 21.72 8.98 -1.04
N THR A 6 21.07 7.97 -1.63
CA THR A 6 21.17 7.72 -3.08
C THR A 6 20.20 8.55 -3.93
N LYS A 7 18.99 8.86 -3.43
CA LYS A 7 18.02 9.72 -4.15
C LYS A 7 18.55 11.16 -4.26
N THR A 8 19.21 11.64 -3.21
CA THR A 8 19.84 12.97 -3.16
C THR A 8 21.06 13.00 -4.09
N SER A 9 21.86 11.93 -4.11
CA SER A 9 23.07 11.81 -4.95
C SER A 9 22.78 11.82 -6.46
N ALA A 10 21.88 10.95 -6.96
CA ALA A 10 21.64 10.83 -8.40
C ALA A 10 20.95 12.07 -9.00
N GLY A 11 19.99 12.63 -8.25
CA GLY A 11 19.32 13.89 -8.64
C GLY A 11 20.28 15.08 -8.66
N ASN A 12 21.17 15.17 -7.67
CA ASN A 12 22.18 16.23 -7.62
C ASN A 12 23.22 16.09 -8.74
N THR A 13 23.64 14.86 -9.04
CA THR A 13 24.55 14.57 -10.15
C THR A 13 23.95 14.97 -11.50
N TYR A 14 22.67 14.65 -11.73
CA TYR A 14 21.96 15.10 -12.93
C TYR A 14 21.91 16.63 -13.05
N LYS A 15 21.52 17.31 -11.96
CA LYS A 15 21.45 18.78 -11.92
C LYS A 15 22.82 19.40 -12.21
N LYS A 16 23.90 18.87 -11.63
CA LYS A 16 25.27 19.31 -11.88
C LYS A 16 25.67 19.13 -13.34
N LYS A 17 25.58 17.91 -13.90
CA LYS A 17 25.87 17.62 -15.32
C LYS A 17 25.09 18.54 -16.27
N LYS A 18 23.81 18.80 -15.98
CA LYS A 18 22.96 19.70 -16.75
C LYS A 18 23.45 21.16 -16.68
N SER A 19 23.81 21.63 -15.49
CA SER A 19 24.32 22.98 -15.26
C SER A 19 25.68 23.19 -15.95
N ASP A 20 26.60 22.25 -15.78
CA ASP A 20 27.94 22.32 -16.36
C ASP A 20 27.88 22.33 -17.91
N ALA A 21 26.95 21.56 -18.49
CA ALA A 21 26.70 21.58 -19.93
C ALA A 21 26.05 22.88 -20.45
N ARG A 22 25.37 23.64 -19.59
CA ARG A 22 24.64 24.86 -19.94
C ARG A 22 25.58 26.07 -20.12
N GLY A 23 26.62 26.16 -19.28
CA GLY A 23 27.54 27.32 -19.23
C GLY A 23 28.12 27.74 -20.60
N PRO A 24 28.71 26.82 -21.38
CA PRO A 24 29.26 27.16 -22.70
C PRO A 24 28.22 27.69 -23.68
N TYR A 25 27.01 27.11 -23.70
CA TYR A 25 25.91 27.57 -24.55
C TYR A 25 25.43 28.97 -24.12
N ASP A 26 25.26 29.21 -22.83
CA ASP A 26 24.81 30.52 -22.35
C ASP A 26 25.83 31.62 -22.68
N LYS A 27 27.14 31.31 -22.59
CA LYS A 27 28.22 32.22 -23.03
C LYS A 27 28.15 32.53 -24.53
N ALA A 28 28.07 31.50 -25.38
CA ALA A 28 27.96 31.67 -26.83
C ALA A 28 26.67 32.40 -27.23
N ASN A 29 25.56 32.17 -26.53
CA ASN A 29 24.29 32.85 -26.77
C ASN A 29 24.32 34.32 -26.38
N LYS A 30 25.05 34.67 -25.32
CA LYS A 30 25.28 36.08 -24.94
C LYS A 30 26.08 36.81 -26.01
N ASP A 31 27.15 36.19 -26.52
CA ASP A 31 27.96 36.77 -27.60
C ASP A 31 27.16 36.91 -28.91
N TYR A 32 26.43 35.86 -29.31
CA TYR A 32 25.50 35.91 -30.45
C TYR A 32 24.52 37.09 -30.35
N LYS A 33 23.89 37.30 -29.19
CA LYS A 33 22.96 38.42 -28.99
C LYS A 33 23.66 39.77 -29.13
N LYS A 34 24.88 39.91 -28.60
CA LYS A 34 25.68 41.13 -28.73
C LYS A 34 26.05 41.43 -30.19
N LYS A 35 26.58 40.44 -30.91
CA LYS A 35 26.96 40.58 -32.32
C LYS A 35 25.76 40.82 -33.25
N LYS A 36 24.63 40.14 -32.97
CA LYS A 36 23.36 40.41 -33.65
C LYS A 36 22.91 41.86 -33.46
N GLY A 37 23.01 42.37 -32.23
CA GLY A 37 22.71 43.77 -31.92
C GLY A 37 23.60 44.75 -32.67
N ALA A 38 24.91 44.51 -32.70
CA ALA A 38 25.87 45.34 -33.44
C ALA A 38 25.60 45.38 -34.95
N TYR A 39 25.36 44.22 -35.57
CA TYR A 39 24.99 44.15 -36.99
C TYR A 39 23.66 44.87 -37.28
N LYS A 40 22.66 44.68 -36.41
CA LYS A 40 21.36 45.35 -36.54
C LYS A 40 21.52 46.87 -36.47
N LYS A 41 22.28 47.36 -35.48
CA LYS A 41 22.56 48.79 -35.32
C LYS A 41 23.26 49.38 -36.54
N CYS A 42 24.30 48.74 -37.06
CA CYS A 42 24.98 49.20 -38.28
C CYS A 42 24.02 49.35 -39.48
N ARG A 43 23.05 48.44 -39.61
CA ARG A 43 22.03 48.49 -40.66
C ARG A 43 20.98 49.59 -40.43
N GLU A 44 20.62 49.84 -39.17
CA GLU A 44 19.69 50.91 -38.78
C GLU A 44 20.33 52.30 -38.96
N ASP A 45 21.64 52.45 -38.72
CA ASP A 45 22.41 53.69 -38.92
C ASP A 45 22.69 54.01 -40.41
N GLY A 46 21.95 53.39 -41.35
CA GLY A 46 22.11 53.61 -42.80
C GLY A 46 23.29 52.89 -43.44
N GLY A 47 23.95 51.98 -42.72
CA GLY A 47 25.09 51.22 -43.21
C GLY A 47 24.72 50.28 -44.38
N SER A 48 25.45 50.41 -45.50
CA SER A 48 25.32 49.49 -46.63
C SER A 48 25.83 48.09 -46.26
N SER A 49 25.42 47.07 -47.01
CA SER A 49 25.90 45.69 -46.76
C SER A 49 27.42 45.55 -46.87
N LYS A 50 28.12 46.46 -47.58
CA LYS A 50 29.58 46.49 -47.63
C LYS A 50 30.17 47.11 -46.36
N LYS A 51 29.59 48.23 -45.87
CA LYS A 51 30.05 48.90 -44.64
C LYS A 51 29.84 48.04 -43.39
N CYS A 52 28.75 47.28 -43.33
CA CYS A 52 28.45 46.38 -42.20
C CYS A 52 29.00 44.96 -42.36
N LYS A 53 29.96 44.73 -43.27
CA LYS A 53 30.42 43.37 -43.59
C LYS A 53 31.08 42.70 -42.39
N SER A 54 31.94 43.43 -41.67
CA SER A 54 32.60 42.97 -40.44
C SER A 54 31.61 42.50 -39.38
N GLU A 55 30.56 43.28 -39.12
CA GLU A 55 29.54 42.98 -38.13
C GLU A 55 28.68 41.80 -38.57
N LYS A 56 28.39 41.71 -39.88
CA LYS A 56 27.64 40.59 -40.47
C LYS A 56 28.40 39.28 -40.33
N ASP A 57 29.70 39.29 -40.61
CA ASP A 57 30.54 38.10 -40.55
C ASP A 57 30.72 37.69 -39.08
N ALA A 58 31.02 38.63 -38.17
CA ALA A 58 31.07 38.36 -36.73
C ALA A 58 29.73 37.82 -36.16
N TYR A 59 28.59 38.31 -36.67
CA TYR A 59 27.26 37.78 -36.32
C TYR A 59 27.09 36.33 -36.80
N LYS A 60 27.53 36.00 -38.01
CA LYS A 60 27.44 34.64 -38.57
C LYS A 60 28.33 33.67 -37.80
N ASP A 61 29.54 34.08 -37.46
CA ASP A 61 30.48 33.26 -36.68
C ASP A 61 29.92 32.97 -35.29
N ALA A 62 29.46 34.00 -34.59
CA ALA A 62 28.80 33.83 -33.29
C ALA A 62 27.52 32.97 -33.38
N ARG A 63 26.79 33.04 -34.51
CA ARG A 63 25.61 32.19 -34.77
C ARG A 63 26.01 30.73 -34.94
N ALA A 64 27.09 30.45 -35.67
CA ALA A 64 27.63 29.11 -35.87
C ALA A 64 28.10 28.51 -34.53
N GLU A 65 28.86 29.29 -33.75
CA GLU A 65 29.34 28.88 -32.43
C GLU A 65 28.18 28.61 -31.46
N ARG A 66 27.17 29.49 -31.42
CA ARG A 66 25.97 29.26 -30.61
C ARG A 66 25.19 28.02 -31.06
N ASN A 67 25.18 27.69 -32.34
CA ASN A 67 24.56 26.44 -32.82
C ASN A 67 25.34 25.20 -32.39
N SER A 68 26.67 25.24 -32.53
CA SER A 68 27.58 24.15 -32.13
C SER A 68 27.47 23.86 -30.64
N THR A 69 27.54 24.90 -29.81
CA THR A 69 27.39 24.79 -28.36
C THR A 69 25.99 24.34 -27.94
N LEU A 70 24.93 24.77 -28.65
CA LEU A 70 23.56 24.29 -28.41
C LEU A 70 23.42 22.79 -28.69
N ALA A 71 24.01 22.29 -29.79
CA ALA A 71 24.00 20.87 -30.12
C ALA A 71 24.72 20.06 -29.02
N SER A 72 25.90 20.54 -28.60
CA SER A 72 26.67 19.93 -27.50
C SER A 72 25.89 19.91 -26.18
N TYR A 73 25.23 21.02 -25.82
CA TYR A 73 24.37 21.10 -24.63
C TYR A 73 23.22 20.10 -24.70
N LYS A 74 22.51 20.01 -25.84
CA LYS A 74 21.40 19.06 -26.02
C LYS A 74 21.86 17.62 -25.85
N LYS A 75 23.01 17.26 -26.43
CA LYS A 75 23.61 15.91 -26.31
C LYS A 75 23.94 15.59 -24.85
N LYS A 76 24.71 16.45 -24.17
CA LYS A 76 25.11 16.26 -22.76
C LYS A 76 23.90 16.21 -21.82
N ARG A 77 22.91 17.09 -22.02
CA ARG A 77 21.65 17.08 -21.25
C ARG A 77 20.87 15.78 -21.47
N GLY A 78 20.80 15.31 -22.71
CA GLY A 78 20.14 14.05 -23.07
C GLY A 78 20.80 12.85 -22.38
N GLN A 79 22.11 12.74 -22.47
CA GLN A 79 22.90 11.71 -21.78
C GLN A 79 22.69 11.75 -20.27
N ALA A 80 22.85 12.93 -19.64
CA ALA A 80 22.64 13.06 -18.19
C ALA A 80 21.21 12.67 -17.77
N LYS A 81 20.19 12.97 -18.59
CA LYS A 81 18.81 12.55 -18.32
C LYS A 81 18.67 11.03 -18.42
N SER A 82 19.28 10.42 -19.43
CA SER A 82 19.28 8.96 -19.61
C SER A 82 19.91 8.25 -18.42
N ASP A 83 21.11 8.67 -18.00
CA ASP A 83 21.83 8.12 -16.85
C ASP A 83 20.97 8.17 -15.57
N TYR A 84 20.32 9.32 -15.34
CA TYR A 84 19.44 9.52 -14.20
C TYR A 84 18.24 8.59 -14.23
N MET A 85 17.56 8.48 -15.38
CA MET A 85 16.39 7.61 -15.52
C MET A 85 16.75 6.14 -15.35
N SER A 86 17.88 5.70 -15.90
CA SER A 86 18.37 4.33 -15.74
C SER A 86 18.64 4.00 -14.27
N THR A 87 19.36 4.88 -13.56
CA THR A 87 19.64 4.74 -12.12
C THR A 87 18.34 4.71 -11.30
N ARG A 88 17.41 5.63 -11.59
CA ARG A 88 16.12 5.74 -10.90
C ARG A 88 15.27 4.49 -11.09
N ASN A 89 15.16 4.01 -12.33
CA ASN A 89 14.35 2.84 -12.66
C ASN A 89 14.92 1.59 -12.01
N THR A 90 16.24 1.37 -12.10
CA THR A 90 16.91 0.27 -11.40
C THR A 90 16.64 0.28 -9.89
N ALA A 91 16.69 1.45 -9.26
CA ALA A 91 16.39 1.58 -7.84
C ALA A 91 14.90 1.32 -7.53
N LYS A 92 13.99 1.74 -8.41
CA LYS A 92 12.55 1.50 -8.30
C LYS A 92 12.25 0.00 -8.40
N ASP A 93 12.79 -0.67 -9.40
CA ASP A 93 12.54 -2.09 -9.66
C ASP A 93 13.02 -2.96 -8.47
N LYS A 94 14.20 -2.64 -7.92
CA LYS A 94 14.70 -3.30 -6.70
C LYS A 94 13.76 -3.10 -5.50
N TYR A 95 13.25 -1.89 -5.32
CA TYR A 95 12.30 -1.60 -4.24
C TYR A 95 10.99 -2.38 -4.42
N GLU A 96 10.42 -2.38 -5.63
CA GLU A 96 9.17 -3.08 -5.93
C GLU A 96 9.31 -4.58 -5.72
N LEU A 97 10.43 -5.18 -6.16
CA LEU A 97 10.73 -6.59 -5.94
C LEU A 97 10.74 -6.95 -4.44
N VAL A 98 11.43 -6.16 -3.62
CA VAL A 98 11.53 -6.41 -2.16
C VAL A 98 10.19 -6.19 -1.48
N ARG A 99 9.47 -5.12 -1.85
CA ARG A 99 8.14 -4.80 -1.32
C ARG A 99 7.16 -5.94 -1.60
N ASP A 100 7.11 -6.42 -2.84
CA ASP A 100 6.12 -7.42 -3.27
C ASP A 100 6.41 -8.79 -2.66
N LYS A 101 7.70 -9.18 -2.57
CA LYS A 101 8.11 -10.37 -1.81
C LYS A 101 7.70 -10.29 -0.33
N SER A 102 7.94 -9.15 0.30
CA SER A 102 7.61 -8.96 1.72
C SER A 102 6.09 -8.96 1.94
N LYS A 103 5.34 -8.31 1.05
CA LYS A 103 3.87 -8.29 1.08
C LYS A 103 3.30 -9.70 0.92
N LYS A 104 3.83 -10.49 -0.02
CA LYS A 104 3.43 -11.88 -0.20
C LYS A 104 3.66 -12.71 1.07
N LYS A 105 4.88 -12.64 1.64
CA LYS A 105 5.21 -13.35 2.89
C LYS A 105 4.26 -13.00 4.05
N TYR A 106 3.94 -11.71 4.20
CA TYR A 106 2.97 -11.26 5.21
C TYR A 106 1.56 -11.82 4.97
N LEU A 107 1.07 -11.76 3.72
CA LEU A 107 -0.25 -12.27 3.38
C LEU A 107 -0.35 -13.79 3.59
N ASP A 108 0.68 -14.54 3.19
CA ASP A 108 0.74 -15.98 3.38
C ASP A 108 0.72 -16.34 4.87
N SER A 109 1.53 -15.65 5.68
CA SER A 109 1.52 -15.84 7.14
C SER A 109 0.17 -15.49 7.77
N LYS A 110 -0.44 -14.36 7.37
CA LYS A 110 -1.76 -13.94 7.85
C LYS A 110 -2.85 -14.96 7.50
N LYS A 111 -2.78 -15.55 6.31
CA LYS A 111 -3.70 -16.60 5.89
C LYS A 111 -3.55 -17.83 6.80
N GLY A 112 -2.32 -18.30 7.03
CA GLY A 112 -2.07 -19.43 7.92
C GLY A 112 -2.65 -19.24 9.32
N TYR A 113 -2.49 -18.05 9.91
CA TYR A 113 -3.11 -17.75 11.21
C TYR A 113 -4.64 -17.73 11.19
N ARG A 114 -5.24 -17.27 10.08
CA ARG A 114 -6.70 -17.31 9.91
C ARG A 114 -7.21 -18.73 9.78
N ASP A 115 -6.53 -19.56 9.00
CA ASP A 115 -6.92 -20.96 8.80
C ASP A 115 -6.92 -21.71 10.15
N VAL A 116 -5.88 -21.52 10.97
CA VAL A 116 -5.82 -22.09 12.34
C VAL A 116 -6.95 -21.58 13.24
N TYR A 117 -7.25 -20.29 13.19
CA TYR A 117 -8.36 -19.70 13.97
C TYR A 117 -9.72 -20.27 13.54
N ASP A 118 -9.96 -20.36 12.23
CA ASP A 118 -11.22 -20.85 11.67
C ASP A 118 -11.42 -22.35 11.99
N GLU A 119 -10.37 -23.16 11.93
CA GLU A 119 -10.40 -24.57 12.37
C GLU A 119 -10.73 -24.70 13.86
N ALA A 120 -10.05 -23.93 14.72
CA ALA A 120 -10.30 -23.94 16.16
C ALA A 120 -11.74 -23.52 16.48
N LYS A 121 -12.23 -22.48 15.81
CA LYS A 121 -13.61 -21.99 15.94
C LYS A 121 -14.64 -23.03 15.49
N ALA A 122 -14.43 -23.67 14.35
CA ALA A 122 -15.32 -24.71 13.84
C ALA A 122 -15.38 -25.92 14.79
N SER A 123 -14.23 -26.35 15.30
CA SER A 123 -14.14 -27.44 16.29
C SER A 123 -14.87 -27.11 17.59
N ALA A 124 -14.65 -25.90 18.12
CA ALA A 124 -15.35 -25.41 19.31
C ALA A 124 -16.87 -25.35 19.09
N ARG A 125 -17.30 -24.87 17.93
CA ARG A 125 -18.72 -24.79 17.58
C ARG A 125 -19.37 -26.17 17.51
N LYS A 126 -18.69 -27.14 16.89
CA LYS A 126 -19.17 -28.53 16.84
C LYS A 126 -19.36 -29.12 18.24
N LYS A 127 -18.39 -28.92 19.15
CA LYS A 127 -18.50 -29.38 20.54
C LYS A 127 -19.69 -28.73 21.27
N TYR A 128 -19.87 -27.43 21.09
CA TYR A 128 -21.00 -26.70 21.66
C TYR A 128 -22.35 -27.22 21.14
N ASP A 129 -22.48 -27.40 19.82
CA ASP A 129 -23.73 -27.86 19.21
C ASP A 129 -24.08 -29.29 19.64
N VAL A 130 -23.08 -30.19 19.80
CA VAL A 130 -23.28 -31.52 20.38
C VAL A 130 -23.77 -31.44 21.82
N ALA A 131 -23.08 -30.69 22.69
CA ALA A 131 -23.47 -30.57 24.09
C ALA A 131 -24.89 -29.99 24.24
N LYS A 132 -25.21 -28.97 23.44
CA LYS A 132 -26.55 -28.37 23.38
C LYS A 132 -27.61 -29.39 22.94
N GLY A 133 -27.31 -30.21 21.92
CA GLY A 133 -28.19 -31.27 21.44
C GLY A 133 -28.45 -32.33 22.51
N THR A 134 -27.42 -32.80 23.20
CA THR A 134 -27.54 -33.76 24.31
C THR A 134 -28.39 -33.21 25.45
N LEU A 135 -28.14 -31.96 25.87
CA LEU A 135 -28.93 -31.31 26.93
C LEU A 135 -30.40 -31.15 26.52
N ARG A 136 -30.65 -30.77 25.27
CA ARG A 136 -32.00 -30.68 24.69
C ARG A 136 -32.71 -32.03 24.74
N ALA A 137 -32.04 -33.11 24.31
CA ALA A 137 -32.60 -34.45 24.34
C ALA A 137 -32.92 -34.92 25.76
N TYR A 138 -32.04 -34.65 26.73
CA TYR A 138 -32.28 -34.96 28.14
C TYR A 138 -33.51 -34.22 28.67
N TYR A 139 -33.62 -32.92 28.39
CA TYR A 139 -34.77 -32.11 28.79
C TYR A 139 -36.09 -32.63 28.20
N GLU A 140 -36.14 -32.93 26.90
CA GLU A 140 -37.36 -33.47 26.26
C GLU A 140 -37.72 -34.86 26.82
N GLY A 141 -36.71 -35.71 27.11
CA GLY A 141 -36.90 -37.01 27.76
C GLY A 141 -37.48 -36.88 29.18
N PHE A 142 -36.94 -35.96 29.98
CA PHE A 142 -37.45 -35.64 31.31
C PHE A 142 -38.89 -35.12 31.25
N LYS A 143 -39.16 -34.18 30.34
CA LYS A 143 -40.50 -33.63 30.10
C LYS A 143 -41.52 -34.72 29.75
N LYS A 144 -41.15 -35.68 28.90
CA LYS A 144 -42.01 -36.83 28.53
C LYS A 144 -42.29 -37.73 29.72
N LYS A 145 -41.25 -38.12 30.47
CA LYS A 145 -41.41 -38.95 31.68
C LYS A 145 -42.30 -38.29 32.71
N CYS A 146 -42.10 -36.99 32.94
CA CYS A 146 -42.94 -36.26 33.87
C CYS A 146 -44.40 -36.16 33.40
N SER A 147 -44.64 -35.93 32.10
CA SER A 147 -46.00 -35.96 31.55
C SER A 147 -46.69 -37.32 31.79
N GLN A 148 -45.96 -38.42 31.60
CA GLN A 148 -46.45 -39.77 31.88
C GLN A 148 -46.75 -39.99 33.37
N ALA A 149 -45.83 -39.60 34.26
CA ALA A 149 -46.02 -39.71 35.72
C ALA A 149 -47.23 -38.87 36.19
N LYS A 150 -47.38 -37.66 35.65
CA LYS A 150 -48.53 -36.79 35.91
C LYS A 150 -49.82 -37.48 35.47
N LYS A 151 -49.88 -38.04 34.26
CA LYS A 151 -51.04 -38.80 33.76
C LYS A 151 -51.40 -39.97 34.68
N ALA A 152 -50.43 -40.80 35.07
CA ALA A 152 -50.64 -41.93 35.97
C ALA A 152 -51.18 -41.50 37.35
N TYR A 153 -50.65 -40.40 37.91
CA TYR A 153 -51.15 -39.84 39.16
C TYR A 153 -52.62 -39.38 39.07
N TYR A 154 -53.01 -38.73 37.96
CA TYR A 154 -54.39 -38.29 37.76
C TYR A 154 -55.37 -39.45 37.52
N GLU A 155 -54.96 -40.47 36.78
CA GLU A 155 -55.72 -41.71 36.60
C GLU A 155 -55.95 -42.43 37.94
N ALA A 156 -54.92 -42.53 38.78
CA ALA A 156 -55.02 -43.13 40.11
C ALA A 156 -55.87 -42.30 41.10
N SER A 157 -55.96 -40.98 40.92
CA SER A 157 -56.72 -40.08 41.80
C SER A 157 -58.15 -39.77 41.32
N GLY A 158 -58.61 -40.39 40.23
CA GLY A 158 -59.97 -40.25 39.71
C GLY A 158 -60.29 -38.87 39.11
N LYS A 159 -59.28 -38.06 38.77
CA LYS A 159 -59.46 -36.69 38.24
C LYS A 159 -59.11 -36.64 36.75
N ILE A 160 -60.08 -36.34 35.89
CA ILE A 160 -59.87 -36.17 34.42
C ILE A 160 -59.18 -34.82 34.16
N VAL A 161 -58.01 -34.82 33.51
CA VAL A 161 -57.29 -33.58 33.15
C VAL A 161 -57.61 -33.16 31.72
N LYS A 162 -58.26 -32.00 31.56
CA LYS A 162 -58.22 -31.21 30.33
C LYS A 162 -56.90 -30.42 30.33
N ASP A 163 -56.05 -30.70 29.34
CA ASP A 163 -54.81 -30.03 28.97
C ASP A 163 -53.64 -30.02 29.99
N PRO A 164 -52.63 -30.91 29.80
CA PRO A 164 -51.46 -30.93 30.66
C PRO A 164 -50.41 -29.94 30.15
N ASN A 165 -50.34 -28.75 30.75
CA ASN A 165 -49.08 -27.99 30.73
C ASN A 165 -48.09 -28.68 31.71
N PRO A 166 -46.89 -29.13 31.25
CA PRO A 166 -45.98 -29.90 32.09
C PRO A 166 -45.16 -28.98 32.99
N VAL A 167 -45.66 -28.70 34.19
CA VAL A 167 -44.83 -28.21 35.30
C VAL A 167 -44.62 -29.38 36.26
N CYS A 168 -43.38 -29.85 36.30
CA CYS A 168 -42.90 -30.88 37.21
C CYS A 168 -42.17 -30.14 38.32
N LEU A 169 -42.60 -30.34 39.56
CA LEU A 169 -42.02 -29.66 40.72
C LEU A 169 -40.51 -29.88 40.80
N ARG A 170 -39.81 -28.78 41.09
CA ARG A 170 -38.38 -28.67 41.37
C ARG A 170 -38.06 -29.58 42.56
N HIS A 171 -37.21 -30.58 42.38
CA HIS A 171 -36.66 -31.33 43.50
C HIS A 171 -35.65 -30.42 44.20
N GLU A 172 -36.06 -29.76 45.29
CA GLU A 172 -35.10 -29.18 46.23
C GLU A 172 -34.36 -30.34 46.90
N GLN A 173 -33.17 -30.65 46.41
CA GLN A 173 -32.15 -31.29 47.23
C GLN A 173 -31.28 -30.17 47.80
N GLY A 174 -31.61 -29.79 49.03
CA GLY A 174 -30.70 -29.02 49.87
C GLY A 174 -29.39 -29.79 50.03
N GLY A 175 -28.28 -29.12 49.74
CA GLY A 175 -26.94 -29.68 49.80
C GLY A 175 -25.93 -28.59 49.51
N ILE A 176 -25.67 -27.76 50.50
CA ILE A 176 -24.50 -26.88 50.57
C ILE A 176 -23.26 -27.78 50.39
N LEU A 177 -22.30 -27.37 49.54
CA LEU A 177 -20.88 -27.26 49.88
C LEU A 177 -20.01 -26.81 48.67
N THR A 178 -19.31 -25.71 48.94
CA THR A 178 -17.99 -25.27 48.44
C THR A 178 -17.83 -24.96 46.96
N GLY A 179 -17.84 -23.65 46.67
CA GLY A 179 -17.15 -23.10 45.52
C GLY A 179 -15.64 -23.32 45.63
N SER A 180 -15.08 -23.95 44.60
CA SER A 180 -13.66 -23.87 44.30
C SER A 180 -13.51 -23.09 43.00
N ALA A 181 -12.96 -21.89 43.12
CA ALA A 181 -12.54 -21.07 42.00
C ALA A 181 -11.46 -21.81 41.21
N ILE A 182 -11.65 -21.92 39.89
CA ILE A 182 -10.62 -22.37 38.96
C ILE A 182 -9.85 -21.11 38.51
N PRO A 183 -8.54 -20.97 38.81
CA PRO A 183 -7.76 -19.86 38.28
C PRO A 183 -7.54 -20.07 36.77
N PHE A 184 -7.84 -19.03 36.00
CA PHE A 184 -7.35 -18.88 34.63
C PHE A 184 -5.85 -18.56 34.71
N VAL A 185 -5.02 -19.40 34.10
CA VAL A 185 -3.66 -19.06 33.66
C VAL A 185 -3.69 -19.01 32.14
#